data_AF-A0A934XZX6-F1
#
_entry.id   AF-A0A934XZX6-F1
#
_cell.length_a   1.000
_cell.length_b   1.000
_cell.length_c   1.000
_cell.angle_alpha   90.00
_cell.angle_beta   90.00
_cell.angle_gamma   90.00
#
_symmetry.space_group_name_H-M   'P 1'
#
loop_
_entity.id
_entity.type
_entity.pdbx_description
1 polymer ?
#
loop_
_entity_poly.entity_id
_entity_poly.type
_entity_poly.pdbx_seq_one_letter_code
_entity_poly.pdbx_strand_id
1 'polypeptide(L)'
;MFVFMTSHGSEEHEWIVQLGDLTLTQITPDDLVAAYDDAGIRWRVSVVSACYSGGYAEVLAAPTSLVITAARADRNSFGCGADADLTYFGRAYFAEAMAQTPDFVKAFEIARTHISEREKLDDFDASEPQIRSAPPIEQQLAAWRSTLRLRPQR
;
A
#
# COMPACT_ATOMS: atom_id res chain seq x y z
N MET A 1 9.61 -10.20 2.31
CA MET A 1 8.44 -9.96 3.15
C MET A 1 7.43 -9.12 2.38
N PHE A 2 6.13 -9.38 2.55
CA PHE A 2 5.04 -8.53 2.06
C PHE A 2 4.19 -8.14 3.25
N VAL A 3 3.99 -6.84 3.45
CA VAL A 3 3.14 -6.28 4.50
C VAL A 3 2.08 -5.39 3.87
N PHE A 4 0.83 -5.63 4.23
CA PHE A 4 -0.29 -4.74 3.93
C PHE A 4 -0.85 -4.19 5.24
N MET A 5 -0.88 -2.87 5.35
CA MET A 5 -1.40 -2.14 6.51
C MET A 5 -2.61 -1.32 6.07
N THR A 6 -3.73 -1.46 6.77
CA THR A 6 -4.97 -0.72 6.45
C THR A 6 -5.65 -0.23 7.71
N SER A 7 -5.85 1.08 7.81
CA SER A 7 -6.54 1.75 8.93
C SER A 7 -6.82 3.21 8.52
N HIS A 8 -7.22 4.04 9.48
CA HIS A 8 -7.15 5.48 9.37
C HIS A 8 -5.69 5.97 9.43
N GLY A 9 -5.46 7.20 8.98
CA GLY A 9 -4.18 7.87 9.12
C GLY A 9 -4.36 9.33 9.52
N SER A 10 -3.35 9.91 10.17
CA SER A 10 -3.31 11.32 10.58
C SER A 10 -2.49 12.19 9.63
N GLU A 11 -2.63 13.51 9.74
CA GLU A 11 -1.84 14.48 8.96
C GLU A 11 -0.34 14.41 9.32
N GLU A 12 -0.03 13.92 10.51
CA GLU A 12 1.32 13.62 11.01
C GLU A 12 1.87 12.29 10.47
N HIS A 13 1.17 11.64 9.53
CA HIS A 13 1.55 10.39 8.89
C HIS A 13 1.61 9.19 9.83
N GLU A 14 0.80 9.21 10.89
CA GLU A 14 0.66 8.07 11.78
C GLU A 14 -0.42 7.12 11.24
N TRP A 15 -0.15 5.82 11.29
CA TRP A 15 -1.14 4.78 11.04
C TRP A 15 -1.86 4.46 12.35
N ILE A 16 -3.18 4.63 12.34
CA ILE A 16 -3.95 4.64 13.58
C ILE A 16 -4.19 3.21 14.08
N VAL A 17 -3.74 2.94 15.29
CA VAL A 17 -3.98 1.72 16.06
C VAL A 17 -5.08 2.01 17.09
N GLN A 18 -6.21 1.31 16.97
CA GLN A 18 -7.31 1.43 17.92
C GLN A 18 -7.76 0.06 18.41
N LEU A 19 -7.88 -0.10 19.73
CA LEU A 19 -8.40 -1.31 20.37
C LEU A 19 -9.28 -0.94 21.58
N GLY A 20 -10.59 -0.79 21.32
CA GLY A 20 -11.53 -0.29 22.32
C GLY A 20 -11.11 1.08 22.86
N ASP A 21 -11.15 1.22 24.18
CA ASP A 21 -10.81 2.47 24.89
C ASP A 21 -9.33 2.55 25.29
N LEU A 22 -8.48 1.64 24.79
CA LEU A 22 -7.05 1.64 25.12
C LEU A 22 -6.31 2.77 24.38
N THR A 23 -5.52 3.53 25.12
CA THR A 23 -4.54 4.45 24.52
C THR A 23 -3.34 3.63 24.05
N LEU A 24 -3.20 3.50 22.73
CA LEU A 24 -2.10 2.80 22.08
C LEU A 24 -1.18 3.80 21.38
N THR A 25 0.10 3.42 21.26
CA THR A 25 1.05 4.15 20.41
C THR A 25 0.67 3.92 18.95
N GLN A 26 0.55 5.00 18.19
CA GLN A 26 0.30 4.95 16.75
C GLN A 26 1.58 4.49 16.03
N ILE A 27 1.45 3.91 14.85
CA ILE A 27 2.64 3.41 14.13
C ILE A 27 3.11 4.52 13.20
N THR A 28 4.36 4.96 13.32
CA THR A 28 4.98 5.94 12.42
C THR A 28 5.72 5.25 11.25
N PRO A 29 6.14 5.99 10.21
CA PRO A 29 7.01 5.45 9.17
C PRO A 29 8.35 4.91 9.71
N ASP A 30 8.94 5.60 10.68
CA ASP A 30 10.22 5.20 11.31
C ASP A 30 10.07 3.90 12.12
N ASP A 31 8.96 3.73 12.86
CA ASP A 31 8.68 2.49 13.59
C ASP A 31 8.66 1.28 12.66
N LEU A 32 8.08 1.44 11.47
CA LEU A 32 8.01 0.36 10.48
C LEU A 32 9.40 0.04 9.89
N VAL A 33 10.24 1.05 9.65
CA VAL A 33 11.63 0.83 9.24
C VAL A 33 12.39 0.08 10.32
N ALA A 34 12.32 0.54 11.57
CA ALA A 34 12.97 -0.11 12.71
C ALA A 34 12.51 -1.57 12.87
N ALA A 35 11.21 -1.83 12.78
CA ALA A 35 10.67 -3.19 12.87
C ALA A 35 11.20 -4.12 11.77
N TYR A 36 11.37 -3.63 10.54
CA TYR A 36 11.98 -4.42 9.48
C TYR A 36 13.46 -4.72 9.73
N ASP A 37 14.20 -3.71 10.19
CA ASP A 37 15.63 -3.82 10.40
C ASP A 37 15.95 -4.75 11.60
N ASP A 38 15.20 -4.63 12.69
CA ASP A 38 15.28 -5.52 13.86
C ASP A 38 14.96 -6.97 13.52
N ALA A 39 14.02 -7.18 12.60
CA ALA A 39 13.68 -8.51 12.09
C ALA A 39 14.65 -9.04 11.02
N GLY A 40 15.65 -8.26 10.61
CA GLY A 40 16.61 -8.63 9.55
C GLY A 40 15.97 -8.74 8.16
N ILE A 41 14.87 -8.03 7.90
CA ILE A 41 14.12 -8.10 6.65
C ILE A 41 14.75 -7.20 5.60
N ARG A 42 15.57 -7.80 4.73
CA ARG A 42 16.23 -7.09 3.62
C ARG A 42 15.28 -6.71 2.48
N TRP A 43 14.50 -7.67 1.98
CA TRP A 43 13.62 -7.48 0.81
C TRP A 43 12.18 -7.31 1.27
N ARG A 44 11.64 -6.10 1.11
CA ARG A 44 10.35 -5.70 1.66
C ARG A 44 9.44 -5.07 0.61
N VAL A 45 8.17 -5.47 0.64
CA VAL A 45 7.07 -4.81 -0.06
C VAL A 45 6.11 -4.33 1.01
N SER A 46 5.93 -3.01 1.10
CA SER A 46 5.01 -2.36 2.03
C SER A 46 3.87 -1.72 1.25
N VAL A 47 2.64 -2.10 1.55
CA VAL A 47 1.43 -1.48 1.01
C VAL A 47 0.69 -0.83 2.18
N VAL A 48 0.61 0.50 2.19
CA VAL A 48 0.01 1.29 3.26
C VAL A 48 -1.27 1.96 2.74
N SER A 49 -2.42 1.46 3.21
CA SER A 49 -3.75 1.97 2.85
C SER A 49 -4.34 2.78 4.01
N ALA A 50 -4.08 4.08 4.00
CA ALA A 50 -4.64 5.04 4.96
C ALA A 50 -4.65 6.46 4.35
N CYS A 51 -5.41 7.38 4.94
CA CYS A 51 -5.26 8.80 4.67
C CYS A 51 -3.82 9.24 4.95
N TYR A 52 -3.30 10.17 4.17
CA TYR A 52 -1.96 10.73 4.31
C TYR A 52 -0.81 9.69 4.22
N SER A 53 -1.10 8.46 3.77
CA SER A 53 -0.14 7.36 3.71
C SER A 53 1.10 7.63 2.86
N GLY A 54 1.05 8.62 1.95
CA GLY A 54 2.21 9.08 1.20
C GLY A 54 3.39 9.53 2.07
N GLY A 55 3.17 9.87 3.35
CA GLY A 55 4.24 10.13 4.31
C GLY A 55 5.18 8.94 4.55
N TYR A 56 4.70 7.72 4.35
CA TYR A 56 5.52 6.50 4.41
C TYR A 56 6.42 6.32 3.19
N ALA A 57 6.04 6.90 2.04
CA ALA A 57 6.68 6.58 0.76
C ALA A 57 8.17 6.94 0.76
N GLU A 58 8.53 8.12 1.26
CA GLU A 58 9.91 8.60 1.27
C GLU A 58 10.74 7.92 2.37
N VAL A 59 10.21 7.80 3.59
CA VAL A 59 10.93 7.22 4.73
C VAL A 59 11.26 5.74 4.50
N LEU A 60 10.36 4.98 3.88
CA LEU A 60 10.58 3.56 3.60
C LEU A 60 11.35 3.29 2.30
N ALA A 61 11.65 4.33 1.51
CA ALA A 61 12.35 4.17 0.24
C ALA A 61 13.77 3.62 0.45
N ALA A 62 14.07 2.50 -0.19
CA ALA A 62 15.39 1.90 -0.16
C ALA A 62 15.61 1.05 -1.42
N PRO A 63 16.86 0.75 -1.81
CA PRO A 63 17.13 -0.09 -2.98
C PRO A 63 16.43 -1.46 -2.94
N THR A 64 16.17 -1.98 -1.75
CA THR A 64 15.54 -3.30 -1.50
C THR A 64 14.09 -3.20 -1.01
N SER A 65 13.45 -2.04 -1.19
CA SER A 65 12.10 -1.73 -0.71
C SER A 65 11.18 -1.30 -1.86
N LEU A 66 10.01 -1.92 -1.95
CA LEU A 66 8.89 -1.45 -2.77
C LEU A 66 7.83 -0.90 -1.81
N VAL A 67 7.47 0.37 -1.96
CA VAL A 67 6.47 1.04 -1.12
C VAL A 67 5.32 1.50 -1.99
N ILE A 68 4.10 1.16 -1.59
CA ILE A 68 2.87 1.57 -2.26
C ILE A 68 1.95 2.20 -1.22
N THR A 69 1.37 3.34 -1.56
CA THR A 69 0.53 4.14 -0.65
C THR A 69 -0.80 4.45 -1.32
N ALA A 70 -1.87 4.45 -0.54
CA ALA A 70 -3.23 4.69 -1.05
C ALA A 70 -3.54 6.16 -1.33
N ALA A 71 -2.76 7.08 -0.78
CA ALA A 71 -2.91 8.51 -0.99
C ALA A 71 -1.56 9.23 -0.92
N ARG A 72 -1.51 10.46 -1.46
CA ARG A 72 -0.41 11.40 -1.24
C ARG A 72 -0.34 11.83 0.23
N ALA A 73 0.82 12.35 0.65
CA ALA A 73 1.12 12.71 2.04
C ALA A 73 0.21 13.81 2.64
N ASP A 74 -0.49 14.59 1.81
CA ASP A 74 -1.41 15.67 2.19
C ASP A 74 -2.85 15.39 1.68
N ARG A 75 -3.18 14.14 1.36
CA ARG A 75 -4.47 13.74 0.79
C ARG A 75 -5.13 12.61 1.57
N ASN A 76 -6.46 12.60 1.54
CA ASN A 76 -7.27 11.50 2.06
C ASN A 76 -7.31 10.32 1.09
N SER A 77 -7.63 9.14 1.62
CA SER A 77 -8.01 7.95 0.84
C SER A 77 -9.45 7.55 1.18
N PHE A 78 -10.17 6.90 0.26
CA PHE A 78 -11.62 6.73 0.37
C PHE A 78 -12.09 5.25 0.42
N GLY A 79 -13.38 5.07 0.70
CA GLY A 79 -14.05 3.76 0.68
C GLY A 79 -14.05 3.00 2.01
N CYS A 80 -13.80 3.66 3.14
CA CYS A 80 -13.81 3.06 4.48
C CYS A 80 -15.21 3.00 5.13
N GLY A 81 -16.27 2.87 4.33
CA GLY A 81 -17.65 2.81 4.83
C GLY A 81 -17.95 1.51 5.58
N ALA A 82 -18.93 1.54 6.50
CA ALA A 82 -19.29 0.39 7.34
C ALA A 82 -19.70 -0.87 6.56
N ASP A 83 -20.23 -0.69 5.35
CA ASP A 83 -20.67 -1.79 4.47
C ASP A 83 -19.60 -2.20 3.43
N ALA A 84 -18.40 -1.61 3.49
CA ALA A 84 -17.35 -1.86 2.51
C ALA A 84 -16.39 -2.96 3.00
N ASP A 85 -16.33 -4.08 2.26
CA ASP A 85 -15.35 -5.15 2.53
C ASP A 85 -13.88 -4.68 2.35
N LEU A 86 -13.67 -3.67 1.50
CA LEU A 86 -12.36 -3.11 1.15
C LEU A 86 -12.48 -1.62 0.86
N THR A 87 -11.43 -0.86 1.19
CA THR A 87 -11.25 0.53 0.74
C THR A 87 -11.21 0.61 -0.80
N TYR A 88 -11.34 1.81 -1.36
CA TYR A 88 -11.24 2.00 -2.82
C TYR A 88 -9.90 1.49 -3.34
N PHE A 89 -8.82 1.85 -2.65
CA PHE A 89 -7.49 1.35 -2.95
C PHE A 89 -7.39 -0.17 -2.78
N GLY A 90 -7.86 -0.71 -1.65
CA GLY A 90 -7.79 -2.15 -1.38
C GLY A 90 -8.50 -2.98 -2.45
N ARG A 91 -9.68 -2.53 -2.89
CA ARG A 91 -10.43 -3.14 -3.98
C ARG A 91 -9.69 -3.03 -5.31
N ALA A 92 -9.25 -1.83 -5.68
CA ALA A 92 -8.59 -1.58 -6.95
C ALA A 92 -7.26 -2.37 -7.07
N TYR A 93 -6.46 -2.39 -6.01
CA TYR A 93 -5.16 -3.05 -6.02
C TYR A 93 -5.25 -4.57 -5.90
N PHE A 94 -5.91 -5.07 -4.84
CA PHE A 94 -5.90 -6.52 -4.55
C PHE A 94 -6.96 -7.29 -5.33
N ALA A 95 -8.21 -6.82 -5.33
CA ALA A 95 -9.31 -7.57 -5.93
C ALA A 95 -9.35 -7.44 -7.45
N GLU A 96 -9.00 -6.27 -7.99
CA GLU A 96 -9.13 -5.98 -9.43
C GLU A 96 -7.79 -6.09 -10.17
N ALA A 97 -6.74 -5.40 -9.73
CA ALA A 97 -5.49 -5.33 -10.47
C ALA A 97 -4.59 -6.58 -10.30
N MET A 98 -4.40 -7.05 -9.06
CA MET A 98 -3.59 -8.25 -8.81
C MET A 98 -4.22 -9.55 -9.33
N ALA A 99 -5.54 -9.56 -9.54
CA ALA A 99 -6.22 -10.66 -10.23
C ALA A 99 -5.81 -10.77 -11.72
N GLN A 100 -5.37 -9.65 -12.32
CA GLN A 100 -4.96 -9.58 -13.73
C GLN A 100 -3.47 -9.80 -13.92
N THR A 101 -2.64 -9.50 -12.92
CA THR A 101 -1.19 -9.62 -13.03
C THR A 101 -0.50 -9.88 -11.69
N PRO A 102 0.51 -10.78 -11.64
CA PRO A 102 1.32 -10.96 -10.45
C PRO A 102 2.41 -9.88 -10.29
N ASP A 103 2.51 -8.92 -11.22
CA ASP A 103 3.49 -7.84 -11.15
C ASP A 103 2.95 -6.67 -10.32
N PHE A 104 3.49 -6.46 -9.12
CA PHE A 104 3.07 -5.40 -8.21
C PHE A 104 3.10 -3.99 -8.80
N VAL A 105 4.08 -3.67 -9.66
CA VAL A 105 4.19 -2.34 -10.28
C VAL A 105 3.11 -2.19 -11.34
N LYS A 106 2.91 -3.22 -12.18
CA LYS A 106 1.85 -3.20 -13.19
C LYS A 106 0.45 -3.18 -12.55
N ALA A 107 0.26 -3.91 -11.46
CA ALA A 107 -0.98 -3.89 -10.69
C ALA A 107 -1.25 -2.50 -10.11
N PHE A 108 -0.21 -1.78 -9.66
CA PHE A 108 -0.37 -0.42 -9.15
C PHE A 108 -0.84 0.55 -10.25
N GLU A 109 -0.27 0.46 -11.46
CA GLU A 109 -0.69 1.31 -12.58
C GLU A 109 -2.16 1.08 -13.00
N ILE A 110 -2.62 -0.18 -12.98
CA ILE A 110 -4.03 -0.52 -13.19
C ILE A 110 -4.89 0.08 -12.06
N ALA A 111 -4.50 -0.16 -10.80
CA ALA A 111 -5.23 0.32 -9.64
C ALA A 111 -5.34 1.85 -9.61
N ARG A 112 -4.27 2.58 -9.93
CA ARG A 112 -4.25 4.05 -10.01
C ARG A 112 -5.31 4.57 -10.99
N THR A 113 -5.49 3.88 -12.11
CA THR A 113 -6.50 4.24 -13.11
C THR A 113 -7.91 4.03 -12.56
N HIS A 114 -8.19 2.85 -11.99
CA HIS A 114 -9.50 2.54 -11.41
C HIS A 114 -9.87 3.47 -10.24
N ILE A 115 -8.90 3.81 -9.39
CA ILE A 115 -9.09 4.73 -8.26
C ILE A 115 -9.45 6.11 -8.79
N SER A 116 -8.69 6.65 -9.75
CA SER A 116 -8.96 7.97 -10.32
C SER A 116 -10.35 8.04 -10.98
N GLU A 117 -10.77 6.99 -11.67
CA GLU A 117 -12.11 6.91 -12.27
C GLU A 117 -13.21 6.90 -11.19
N ARG A 118 -13.05 6.07 -10.16
CA ARG A 118 -14.04 5.93 -9.08
C ARG A 118 -14.18 7.21 -8.26
N GLU A 119 -13.05 7.79 -7.85
CA GLU A 119 -13.04 9.05 -7.09
C GLU A 119 -13.70 10.18 -7.89
N LYS A 120 -13.46 10.24 -9.20
CA LYS A 120 -14.12 11.22 -10.07
C LYS A 120 -15.63 10.99 -10.20
N LEU A 121 -16.07 9.72 -10.27
CA LEU A 121 -17.50 9.39 -10.34
C LEU A 121 -18.24 9.78 -9.06
N ASP A 122 -17.57 9.67 -7.92
CA ASP A 122 -18.13 9.98 -6.60
C ASP A 122 -17.85 11.44 -6.15
N ASP A 123 -17.28 12.27 -7.03
CA ASP A 123 -16.96 13.68 -6.80
C ASP A 123 -16.00 13.91 -5.61
N PHE A 124 -15.04 13.01 -5.42
CA PHE A 124 -13.97 13.15 -4.44
C PHE A 124 -12.73 13.84 -5.02
N ASP A 125 -12.02 14.58 -4.16
CA ASP A 125 -10.66 15.01 -4.45
C ASP A 125 -9.75 13.80 -4.68
N ALA A 126 -8.94 13.83 -5.73
CA ALA A 126 -8.07 12.70 -6.07
C ALA A 126 -7.10 12.38 -4.91
N SER A 127 -7.09 11.12 -4.48
CA SER A 127 -6.16 10.65 -3.42
C SER A 127 -4.71 10.63 -3.90
N GLU A 128 -4.49 10.49 -5.21
CA GLU A 128 -3.17 10.37 -5.86
C GLU A 128 -2.29 9.28 -5.22
N PRO A 129 -2.66 7.98 -5.33
CA PRO A 129 -1.86 6.88 -4.83
C PRO A 129 -0.42 6.95 -5.35
N GLN A 130 0.56 6.57 -4.53
CA GLN A 130 1.98 6.68 -4.88
C GLN A 130 2.71 5.35 -4.79
N ILE A 131 3.75 5.21 -5.61
CA ILE A 131 4.68 4.08 -5.59
C ILE A 131 6.12 4.61 -5.48
N ARG A 132 6.95 3.92 -4.70
CA ARG A 132 8.41 4.07 -4.66
C ARG A 132 9.04 2.70 -4.86
N SER A 133 9.88 2.61 -5.86
CA SER A 133 10.60 1.40 -6.22
C SER A 133 12.04 1.74 -6.61
N ALA A 134 12.87 0.71 -6.71
CA ALA A 134 14.23 0.82 -7.19
C ALA A 134 14.60 -0.43 -8.01
N PRO A 135 15.60 -0.34 -8.91
CA PRO A 135 15.99 -1.48 -9.74
C PRO A 135 16.29 -2.77 -8.96
N PRO A 136 16.96 -2.76 -7.78
CA PRO A 136 17.28 -4.02 -7.09
C PRO A 136 16.03 -4.76 -6.57
N ILE A 137 15.06 -4.05 -5.98
CA ILE A 137 13.82 -4.70 -5.52
C ILE A 137 12.99 -5.20 -6.72
N GLU A 138 12.92 -4.46 -7.82
CA GLU A 138 12.20 -4.89 -9.02
C GLU A 138 12.81 -6.15 -9.64
N GLN A 139 14.14 -6.23 -9.71
CA GLN A 139 14.85 -7.43 -10.17
C GLN A 139 14.59 -8.61 -9.24
N GLN A 140 14.66 -8.41 -7.93
CA GLN A 140 14.38 -9.45 -6.94
C GLN A 140 12.94 -9.96 -7.06
N LEU A 141 11.97 -9.05 -7.25
CA LEU A 141 10.57 -9.40 -7.46
C LEU A 141 10.36 -10.13 -8.79
N ALA A 142 11.03 -9.73 -9.87
CA ALA A 142 10.98 -10.44 -11.14
C ALA A 142 11.53 -11.88 -11.02
N ALA A 143 12.66 -12.04 -10.31
CA ALA A 143 13.24 -13.34 -10.01
C ALA A 143 12.31 -14.20 -9.14
N TRP A 144 11.67 -13.62 -8.13
CA TRP A 144 10.66 -14.32 -7.34
C TRP A 144 9.46 -14.74 -8.20
N ARG A 145 8.92 -13.84 -9.03
CA ARG A 145 7.77 -14.12 -9.90
C ARG A 145 8.02 -15.25 -10.89
N SER A 146 9.24 -15.40 -11.42
CA SER A 146 9.56 -16.51 -12.33
C SER A 146 9.52 -17.88 -11.64
N THR A 147 9.57 -17.92 -10.31
CA THR A 147 9.40 -19.15 -9.52
C THR A 147 7.92 -19.51 -9.27
N LEU A 148 7.00 -18.57 -9.50
CA LEU A 148 5.57 -18.81 -9.28
C LEU A 148 5.05 -19.80 -10.33
N ARG A 149 4.73 -21.02 -9.88
CA ARG A 149 3.93 -21.96 -10.67
C ARG A 149 2.49 -21.49 -10.63
N LEU A 150 2.11 -20.61 -11.54
CA LEU A 150 0.70 -20.24 -11.73
C LEU A 150 -0.06 -21.53 -12.10
N ARG A 151 -0.88 -22.03 -11.18
CA ARG A 151 -1.82 -23.12 -11.50
C ARG A 151 -2.78 -22.58 -12.57
N PRO A 152 -3.10 -23.34 -13.63
CA PRO A 152 -4.14 -22.92 -14.56
C PRO A 152 -5.43 -22.69 -13.77
N GLN A 153 -6.03 -21.51 -13.89
CA GLN A 153 -7.39 -21.29 -13.42
C GLN A 153 -8.29 -22.25 -14.20
N ARG A 154 -8.95 -23.17 -13.49
CA ARG A 154 -9.97 -24.06 -14.05
C ARG A 154 -11.29 -23.33 -14.16
#